data_AF-V5I7B9-F1
#
_entry.id   AF-V5I7B9-F1
#
_cell.length_a   1.000
_cell.length_b   1.000
_cell.length_c   1.000
_cell.angle_alpha   90.00
_cell.angle_beta   90.00
_cell.angle_gamma   90.00
#
_symmetry.space_group_name_H-M   'P 1'
#
loop_
_entity.id
_entity.type
_entity.pdbx_description
1 polymer ?
#
loop_
_entity_poly.entity_id
_entity_poly.type
_entity_poly.pdbx_seq_one_letter_code
_entity_poly.pdbx_strand_id
1 'polypeptide(L)'
;MNTCKIPVPVDDGDGDHRWISIHNRFLSETREKDADVIFIGDSIVQALQHTDVWNELFAPLHCLNFGIHRDKIENVLWRIQNGELDNIKPRVIVVHVGTNNHTNTP
;
A
#
# COMPACT_ATOMS: atom_id res chain seq x y z
N MET A 1 -4.55 -24.56 -2.57
CA MET A 1 -4.14 -23.44 -3.43
C MET A 1 -3.86 -22.26 -2.51
N ASN A 2 -2.70 -21.58 -2.64
CA ASN A 2 -2.37 -20.47 -1.75
C ASN A 2 -3.11 -19.20 -2.20
N THR A 3 -4.23 -18.91 -1.55
CA THR A 3 -5.11 -17.77 -1.81
C THR A 3 -4.42 -16.42 -1.61
N CYS A 4 -3.39 -16.31 -0.76
CA CYS A 4 -2.62 -15.07 -0.57
C CYS A 4 -1.89 -14.61 -1.83
N LYS A 5 -1.70 -15.50 -2.81
CA LYS A 5 -1.04 -15.20 -4.09
C LYS A 5 -2.01 -14.81 -5.20
N ILE A 6 -3.31 -14.84 -4.94
CA ILE A 6 -4.35 -14.53 -5.92
C ILE A 6 -4.77 -13.07 -5.69
N PRO A 7 -4.43 -12.14 -6.59
CA PRO A 7 -4.75 -10.72 -6.43
C PRO A 7 -6.27 -10.52 -6.41
N VAL A 8 -6.77 -9.87 -5.37
CA VAL A 8 -8.21 -9.56 -5.22
C VAL A 8 -8.36 -8.21 -4.49
N PRO A 9 -9.32 -7.35 -4.88
CA PRO A 9 -9.62 -6.15 -4.12
C PRO A 9 -10.23 -6.51 -2.75
N VAL A 10 -10.23 -5.56 -1.81
CA VAL A 10 -10.94 -5.72 -0.54
C VAL A 10 -12.45 -5.73 -0.78
N ASP A 11 -13.16 -6.61 -0.07
CA ASP A 11 -14.63 -6.63 -0.05
C ASP A 11 -15.18 -5.39 0.67
N ASP A 12 -16.09 -4.68 0.01
CA ASP A 12 -16.68 -3.44 0.52
C ASP A 12 -18.02 -3.72 1.21
N GLY A 13 -17.96 -4.46 2.33
CA GLY A 13 -19.15 -4.82 3.09
C GLY A 13 -19.89 -3.62 3.70
N ASP A 14 -19.19 -2.50 3.92
CA ASP A 14 -19.76 -1.25 4.43
C ASP A 14 -20.43 -0.41 3.31
N GLY A 15 -20.06 -0.64 2.05
CA GLY A 15 -20.60 0.04 0.87
C GLY A 15 -20.16 1.49 0.70
N ASP A 16 -19.07 1.90 1.35
CA ASP A 16 -18.61 3.29 1.37
C ASP A 16 -17.47 3.58 0.40
N HIS A 17 -17.00 2.55 -0.32
CA HIS A 17 -15.96 2.63 -1.34
C HIS A 17 -14.61 3.20 -0.84
N ARG A 18 -14.37 3.20 0.47
CA ARG A 18 -13.20 3.86 1.05
C ARG A 18 -11.89 3.27 0.55
N TRP A 19 -11.82 1.94 0.47
CA TRP A 19 -10.60 1.25 0.04
C TRP A 19 -10.22 1.62 -1.40
N ILE A 20 -11.19 1.59 -2.32
CA ILE A 20 -10.95 1.92 -3.73
C ILE A 20 -10.66 3.41 -3.90
N SER A 21 -11.29 4.29 -3.11
CA SER A 21 -10.96 5.72 -3.10
C SER A 21 -9.52 5.99 -2.68
N ILE A 22 -9.00 5.26 -1.68
CA ILE A 22 -7.60 5.39 -1.25
C ILE A 22 -6.65 4.90 -2.36
N HIS A 23 -6.94 3.75 -2.98
CA HIS A 23 -6.17 3.25 -4.12
C HIS A 23 -6.11 4.28 -5.27
N ASN A 24 -7.26 4.85 -5.64
CA ASN A 24 -7.34 5.86 -6.69
C ASN A 24 -6.53 7.12 -6.35
N ARG A 25 -6.52 7.53 -5.08
CA ARG A 25 -5.66 8.64 -4.61
C ARG A 25 -4.18 8.31 -4.81
N PHE A 26 -3.74 7.09 -4.51
CA PHE A 26 -2.35 6.69 -4.77
C PHE A 26 -2.02 6.68 -6.27
N LEU A 27 -2.93 6.24 -7.13
CA LEU A 27 -2.77 6.34 -8.58
C LEU A 27 -2.62 7.79 -9.07
N SER A 28 -3.26 8.77 -8.41
CA SER A 28 -3.06 10.18 -8.68
C SER A 28 -1.70 10.66 -8.17
N GLU A 29 -1.31 10.30 -6.96
CA GLU A 29 -0.01 10.70 -6.37
C GLU A 29 1.18 10.21 -7.20
N THR A 30 1.11 9.00 -7.76
CA THR A 30 2.17 8.44 -8.62
C THR A 30 2.31 9.15 -9.97
N ARG A 31 1.29 9.87 -10.41
CA ARG A 31 1.34 10.69 -11.64
C ARG A 31 1.86 12.09 -11.39
N GLU A 32 1.68 12.61 -10.19
CA GLU A 32 2.01 13.98 -9.83
C GLU A 32 3.37 14.12 -9.14
N LYS A 33 3.87 13.05 -8.50
CA LYS A 33 5.06 13.08 -7.67
C LYS A 33 6.11 12.07 -8.13
N ASP A 34 7.34 12.54 -8.29
CA ASP A 34 8.51 11.68 -8.41
C ASP A 34 9.00 11.27 -7.02
N ALA A 35 8.70 10.02 -6.64
CA ALA A 35 9.12 9.46 -5.35
C ALA A 35 10.38 8.61 -5.51
N ASP A 36 11.38 8.84 -4.65
CA ASP A 36 12.60 8.03 -4.61
C ASP A 36 12.37 6.70 -3.86
N VAL A 37 11.45 6.69 -2.89
CA VAL A 37 11.13 5.54 -2.05
C VAL A 37 9.62 5.38 -1.92
N ILE A 38 9.15 4.13 -2.00
CA ILE A 38 7.73 3.82 -1.83
C ILE A 38 7.56 2.78 -0.75
N PHE A 39 6.76 3.10 0.25
CA PHE A 39 6.29 2.15 1.24
C PHE A 39 4.93 1.62 0.79
N ILE A 40 4.75 0.31 0.76
CA ILE A 40 3.47 -0.31 0.44
C ILE A 40 3.15 -1.42 1.43
N GLY A 41 1.92 -1.44 1.94
CA GLY A 41 1.54 -2.43 2.93
C GLY A 41 0.24 -2.14 3.67
N ASP A 42 0.20 -2.64 4.90
CA ASP A 42 -1.00 -2.62 5.75
C ASP A 42 -1.06 -1.39 6.68
N SER A 43 -1.87 -1.49 7.75
CA SER A 43 -2.06 -0.43 8.73
C SER A 43 -0.78 0.00 9.44
N ILE A 44 0.23 -0.87 9.55
CA ILE A 44 1.50 -0.51 10.18
C ILE A 44 2.24 0.51 9.29
N VAL A 45 2.26 0.26 7.99
CA VAL A 45 2.82 1.20 7.00
C VAL A 45 2.02 2.50 7.01
N GLN A 46 0.70 2.42 7.01
CA GLN A 46 -0.16 3.61 7.04
C GLN A 46 0.09 4.47 8.29
N ALA A 47 0.13 3.85 9.47
CA ALA A 47 0.31 4.55 10.74
C ALA A 47 1.69 5.21 10.85
N LEU A 48 2.73 4.61 10.25
CA LEU A 48 4.08 5.15 10.26
C LEU A 48 4.12 6.60 9.74
N GLN A 49 3.33 6.92 8.70
CA GLN A 49 3.27 8.27 8.12
C GLN A 49 2.86 9.36 9.13
N HIS A 50 2.13 8.98 10.19
CA HIS A 50 1.62 9.92 11.20
C HIS A 50 2.51 10.03 12.44
N THR A 51 3.75 9.51 12.39
CA THR A 51 4.70 9.55 13.50
C THR A 51 5.78 10.62 13.27
N ASP A 52 6.38 11.12 14.35
CA ASP A 52 7.52 12.03 14.26
C ASP A 52 8.71 11.38 13.55
N VAL A 53 8.88 10.07 13.73
CA VAL A 53 9.90 9.27 13.05
C VAL A 53 9.79 9.39 11.53
N TRP A 54 8.57 9.44 10.97
CA TRP A 54 8.41 9.63 9.53
C TRP A 54 8.88 11.00 9.07
N ASN A 55 8.51 12.05 9.79
CA ASN A 55 8.90 13.41 9.43
C ASN A 55 10.41 13.62 9.54
N GLU A 56 11.05 13.00 10.54
CA GLU A 56 12.49 13.14 10.77
C GLU A 56 13.34 12.29 9.81
N LEU A 57 12.92 11.05 9.52
CA LEU A 57 13.78 10.07 8.84
C LEU A 57 13.37 9.76 7.39
N PHE A 58 12.07 9.77 7.09
CA PHE A 58 11.56 9.26 5.81
C PHE A 58 11.07 10.37 4.88
N ALA A 59 10.39 11.40 5.39
CA ALA A 59 9.93 12.53 4.58
C ALA A 59 11.08 13.23 3.81
N PRO A 60 12.30 13.42 4.36
CA PRO A 60 13.43 13.99 3.63
C PRO A 60 13.94 13.15 2.46
N LEU A 61 13.57 11.87 2.39
CA LEU A 61 13.98 10.94 1.33
C LEU A 61 12.99 10.91 0.16
N HIS A 62 12.05 11.85 0.10
CA HIS A 62 10.99 11.91 -0.94
C HIS A 62 10.16 10.62 -1.01
N CYS A 63 9.74 10.13 0.17
CA CYS A 63 8.95 8.92 0.29
C CYS A 63 7.45 9.13 -0.03
N LEU A 64 6.84 8.14 -0.67
CA LEU A 64 5.38 7.95 -0.67
C LEU A 64 4.98 6.76 0.21
N ASN A 65 3.80 6.86 0.81
CA ASN A 65 3.26 5.84 1.71
C ASN A 65 1.91 5.32 1.19
N PHE A 66 1.93 4.10 0.66
CA PHE A 66 0.79 3.36 0.13
C PHE A 66 0.32 2.28 1.11
N GLY A 67 0.29 2.63 2.40
CA GLY A 67 -0.31 1.83 3.45
C GLY A 67 -1.84 1.96 3.45
N ILE A 68 -2.54 0.83 3.46
CA ILE A 68 -4.01 0.80 3.63
C ILE A 68 -4.36 -0.12 4.79
N HIS A 69 -5.23 0.36 5.69
CA HIS A 69 -5.72 -0.42 6.80
C HIS A 69 -6.36 -1.75 6.33
N ARG A 70 -6.11 -2.84 7.07
CA ARG A 70 -6.61 -4.21 6.80
C ARG A 70 -6.11 -4.90 5.52
N ASP A 71 -5.24 -4.26 4.73
CA ASP A 71 -4.67 -4.91 3.57
C ASP A 71 -4.01 -6.24 3.93
N LYS A 72 -4.36 -7.26 3.14
CA LYS A 72 -3.70 -8.56 3.11
C LYS A 72 -2.72 -8.62 1.95
N ILE A 73 -1.91 -9.66 1.90
CA ILE A 73 -0.95 -9.90 0.82
C ILE A 73 -1.64 -9.83 -0.56
N GLU A 74 -2.78 -10.49 -0.71
CA GLU A 74 -3.56 -10.52 -1.95
C GLU A 74 -4.10 -9.14 -2.38
N ASN A 75 -4.40 -8.26 -1.41
CA ASN A 75 -4.90 -6.92 -1.70
C ASN A 75 -3.78 -6.00 -2.17
N VAL A 76 -2.62 -6.05 -1.50
CA VAL A 76 -1.41 -5.34 -1.95
C VAL A 76 -1.00 -5.79 -3.34
N LEU A 77 -1.03 -7.10 -3.60
CA LEU A 77 -0.72 -7.65 -4.92
C LEU A 77 -1.68 -7.13 -5.99
N TRP A 78 -2.99 -7.06 -5.68
CA TRP A 78 -3.97 -6.46 -6.57
C TRP A 78 -3.64 -4.99 -6.86
N ARG A 79 -3.33 -4.19 -5.85
CA ARG A 79 -3.01 -2.76 -6.00
C ARG A 79 -1.80 -2.51 -6.91
N ILE A 80 -0.75 -3.31 -6.73
CA ILE A 80 0.44 -3.26 -7.58
C ILE A 80 0.07 -3.55 -9.05
N GLN A 81 -0.71 -4.60 -9.29
CA GLN A 81 -1.13 -4.99 -10.65
C GLN A 81 -2.14 -4.01 -11.28
N ASN A 82 -2.76 -3.15 -10.48
CA ASN A 82 -3.72 -2.14 -10.93
C ASN A 82 -3.11 -0.74 -10.94
N GLY A 83 -1.78 -0.64 -11.01
CA GLY A 83 -1.11 0.57 -11.50
C GLY A 83 -0.43 1.43 -10.46
N GLU A 84 -0.45 1.06 -9.18
CA GLU A 84 0.24 1.84 -8.14
C GLU A 84 1.76 1.92 -8.34
N LEU A 85 2.34 1.08 -9.19
CA LEU A 85 3.78 1.11 -9.52
C LEU A 85 4.07 1.29 -11.02
N ASP A 86 3.07 1.49 -11.89
CA ASP A 86 3.27 1.41 -13.35
C ASP A 86 4.04 2.58 -13.96
N ASN A 87 3.87 3.79 -13.42
CA ASN A 87 4.37 5.03 -14.03
C ASN A 87 5.47 5.72 -13.21
N ILE A 88 6.11 4.99 -12.30
CA ILE A 88 7.09 5.50 -11.37
C ILE A 88 8.35 4.65 -11.38
N LYS A 89 9.48 5.27 -11.02
CA LYS A 89 10.78 4.60 -10.99
C LYS A 89 11.45 4.80 -9.63
N PRO A 90 10.84 4.28 -8.55
CA PRO A 90 11.45 4.39 -7.23
C PRO A 90 12.78 3.65 -7.21
N ARG A 91 13.73 4.18 -6.42
CA ARG A 91 15.01 3.52 -6.17
C ARG A 91 14.85 2.38 -5.18
N VAL A 92 13.90 2.51 -4.26
CA VAL A 92 13.63 1.54 -3.20
C VAL A 92 12.12 1.36 -3.03
N ILE A 93 11.69 0.11 -2.89
CA ILE A 93 10.34 -0.25 -2.48
C ILE A 93 10.44 -1.00 -1.14
N VAL A 94 9.74 -0.49 -0.12
CA VAL A 94 9.61 -1.11 1.19
C VAL A 94 8.26 -1.81 1.25
N VAL A 95 8.28 -3.12 1.44
CA VAL A 95 7.06 -3.95 1.55
C VAL A 95 6.90 -4.42 2.97
N HIS A 96 5.75 -4.15 3.58
CA HIS A 96 5.39 -4.70 4.88
C HIS A 96 3.90 -5.03 4.92
N VAL A 97 3.57 -6.32 4.73
CA VAL A 97 2.20 -6.84 4.78
C VAL A 97 2.21 -8.30 5.20
N GLY A 98 1.15 -8.74 5.86
CA GLY A 98 0.91 -10.15 6.18
C GLY A 98 0.28 -10.39 7.54
N THR A 99 0.32 -9.40 8.44
CA THR A 99 -0.27 -9.55 9.79
C THR A 99 -1.78 -9.77 9.76
N ASN A 100 -2.46 -9.33 8.69
CA ASN A 100 -3.92 -9.48 8.50
C ASN A 100 -4.29 -10.83 7.82
N ASN A 101 -3.32 -11.64 7.41
CA ASN A 101 -3.54 -12.94 6.78
C ASN A 101 -3.73 -14.06 7.83
N HIS A 102 -4.77 -13.93 8.67
CA HIS A 102 -4.99 -14.83 9.82
C HIS A 102 -5.34 -16.29 9.45
N THR A 103 -6.02 -16.50 8.32
CA THR A 103 -6.57 -17.81 7.94
C THR A 103 -5.75 -18.54 6.88
N ASN A 104 -4.78 -17.85 6.29
CA ASN A 104 -3.99 -18.34 5.16
C ASN A 104 -2.50 -18.24 5.49
N THR A 105 -2.14 -18.76 6.67
CA THR A 105 -0.75 -18.96 7.08
C THR A 105 -0.15 -20.14 6.30
N PRO A 106 1.14 -20.10 5.92
CA PRO A 106 1.83 -21.25 5.34
C PRO A 106 1.70 -22.53 6.17
#